data_AF-A0A4Y6UJH9-F1
#
_entry.id   AF-A0A4Y6UJH9-F1
#
_cell.length_a   1.000
_cell.length_b   1.000
_cell.length_c   1.000
_cell.angle_alpha   90.00
_cell.angle_beta   90.00
_cell.angle_gamma   90.00
#
_symmetry.space_group_name_H-M   'P 1'
#
loop_
_entity.id
_entity.type
_entity.pdbx_description
1 polymer ?
#
loop_
_entity_poly.entity_id
_entity_poly.type
_entity_poly.pdbx_seq_one_letter_code
_entity_poly.pdbx_strand_id
1 'polypeptide(L)'
;MRNDHIALRIAHGHRKIARQLGKKATQYRPLGPLSLMGEVYASIMMVHDMTPDFSFTRIPLWGNVTEYMLTDHMDDIALGDIILCDKETFFVASINDYRPLLCVVCNQTVCVEQSDGFGERIITDCPISIFETGKGEGVGNGIPGELKPTQFLGYFPHICNDFLKPYMVVIMKDGSSYTISTVEKSQFGTRCLMTAQQI
;
A
#
# COMPACT_ATOMS: atom_id res chain seq x y z
N MET A 1 -7.70 31.03 10.38
CA MET A 1 -6.53 31.96 10.52
C MET A 1 -5.51 31.52 11.57
N ARG A 2 -5.85 31.24 12.84
CA ARG A 2 -4.84 30.76 13.84
C ARG A 2 -4.41 29.30 13.63
N ASN A 3 -5.34 28.43 13.25
CA ASN A 3 -5.07 27.00 13.07
C ASN A 3 -4.23 26.72 11.81
N ASP A 4 -4.50 27.45 10.72
CA ASP A 4 -3.74 27.36 9.47
C ASP A 4 -2.25 27.70 9.67
N HIS A 5 -1.94 28.67 10.53
CA HIS A 5 -0.55 29.00 10.89
C HIS A 5 0.15 27.89 11.68
N ILE A 6 -0.59 27.10 12.46
CA ILE A 6 -0.04 25.98 13.23
C ILE A 6 0.30 24.83 12.27
N ALA A 7 -0.63 24.46 11.38
CA ALA A 7 -0.42 23.44 10.36
C ALA A 7 0.81 23.76 9.49
N LEU A 8 0.94 25.01 9.03
CA LEU A 8 2.11 25.46 8.25
C LEU A 8 3.43 25.32 9.02
N ARG A 9 3.46 25.63 10.32
CA ARG A 9 4.65 25.48 11.16
C ARG A 9 5.03 24.01 11.37
N ILE A 10 4.04 23.15 11.57
CA ILE A 10 4.24 21.70 11.69
C ILE A 10 4.78 21.15 10.37
N ALA A 11 4.14 21.47 9.24
CA ALA A 11 4.60 21.06 7.92
C ALA A 11 6.03 21.55 7.64
N HIS A 12 6.36 22.79 7.99
CA HIS A 12 7.72 23.30 7.89
C HIS A 12 8.72 22.49 8.75
N GLY A 13 8.36 22.15 9.98
CA GLY A 13 9.15 21.27 10.86
C GLY A 13 9.40 19.91 10.23
N HIS A 14 8.35 19.27 9.71
CA HIS A 14 8.43 17.99 9.02
C HIS A 14 9.37 18.04 7.81
N ARG A 15 9.24 19.07 6.96
CA ARG A 15 10.13 19.24 5.79
C ARG A 15 11.59 19.41 6.19
N LYS A 16 11.84 20.14 7.28
CA LYS A 16 13.20 20.33 7.80
C LYS A 16 13.82 18.99 8.24
N ILE A 17 13.04 18.17 8.95
CA ILE A 17 13.49 16.83 9.38
C ILE A 17 13.77 15.96 8.15
N ALA A 18 12.85 15.89 7.19
CA ALA A 18 13.02 15.10 5.98
C ALA A 18 14.26 15.52 5.16
N ARG A 19 14.57 16.82 5.07
CA ARG A 19 15.80 17.29 4.40
C ARG A 19 17.09 16.92 5.11
N GLN A 20 17.04 16.77 6.44
CA GLN A 20 18.23 16.51 7.26
C GLN A 20 18.50 15.01 7.44
N LEU A 21 17.45 14.22 7.67
CA LEU A 21 17.56 12.80 8.00
C LEU A 21 17.08 11.89 6.87
N GLY A 22 16.31 12.44 5.93
CA GLY A 22 15.68 11.66 4.89
C GLY A 22 16.65 11.22 3.80
N LYS A 23 16.15 10.30 2.99
CA LYS A 23 16.79 9.80 1.78
C LYS A 23 16.05 10.31 0.56
N LYS A 24 16.74 10.33 -0.58
CA LYS A 24 16.12 10.67 -1.85
C LYS A 24 15.15 9.56 -2.24
N ALA A 25 13.93 9.96 -2.60
CA ALA A 25 12.89 9.07 -3.07
C ALA A 25 12.23 9.63 -4.33
N THR A 26 11.58 8.73 -5.06
CA THR A 26 10.83 9.03 -6.28
C THR A 26 9.35 8.97 -5.98
N GLN A 27 8.63 10.04 -6.28
CA GLN A 27 7.18 10.12 -6.18
C GLN A 27 6.55 9.82 -7.54
N TYR A 28 5.52 8.98 -7.53
CA TYR A 28 4.62 8.73 -8.64
C TYR A 28 3.21 9.16 -8.21
N ARG A 29 2.47 9.77 -9.14
CA ARG A 29 1.08 10.18 -8.93
C ARG A 29 0.18 9.42 -9.92
N PRO A 30 -0.38 8.27 -9.51
CA PRO A 30 -1.27 7.50 -10.38
C PRO A 30 -2.50 8.32 -10.76
N LEU A 31 -2.81 8.35 -12.05
CA LEU A 31 -4.05 8.95 -12.57
C LEU A 31 -5.13 7.91 -12.86
N GLY A 32 -4.78 6.62 -12.77
CA GLY A 32 -5.67 5.50 -13.03
C GLY A 32 -5.05 4.17 -12.61
N PRO A 33 -5.75 3.05 -12.84
CA PRO A 33 -5.32 1.73 -12.38
C PRO A 33 -4.29 1.06 -13.32
N LEU A 34 -4.09 1.64 -14.51
CA LEU A 34 -3.13 1.16 -15.50
C LEU A 34 -1.87 2.02 -15.37
N SER A 35 -0.73 1.38 -15.07
CA SER A 35 0.58 2.04 -14.91
C SER A 35 0.71 2.96 -13.68
N LEU A 36 0.52 2.39 -12.49
CA LEU A 36 0.62 3.14 -11.22
C LEU A 36 2.01 3.76 -10.99
N MET A 37 3.06 3.15 -11.52
CA MET A 37 4.44 3.65 -11.44
C MET A 37 5.00 4.03 -12.84
N GLY A 38 4.15 4.55 -13.72
CA GLY A 38 4.51 4.89 -15.10
C GLY A 38 5.46 6.09 -15.21
N GLU A 39 4.94 7.30 -14.94
CA GLU A 39 5.71 8.54 -15.02
C GLU A 39 6.12 9.06 -13.65
N VAL A 40 7.39 9.44 -13.54
CA VAL A 40 7.95 10.10 -12.36
C VAL A 40 7.27 11.46 -12.20
N TYR A 41 6.61 11.69 -11.07
CA TYR A 41 6.00 12.97 -10.73
C TYR A 41 7.03 13.94 -10.14
N ALA A 42 7.77 13.51 -9.11
CA ALA A 42 8.77 14.35 -8.44
C ALA A 42 9.91 13.54 -7.80
N SER A 43 11.01 14.22 -7.49
CA SER A 43 12.05 13.72 -6.59
C SER A 43 11.91 14.42 -5.23
N ILE A 44 11.80 13.65 -4.17
CA ILE A 44 11.55 14.16 -2.81
C ILE A 44 12.63 13.65 -1.85
N MET A 45 12.76 14.29 -0.69
CA MET A 45 13.45 13.73 0.46
C MET A 45 12.41 13.15 1.41
N MET A 46 12.55 11.88 1.81
CA MET A 46 11.64 11.24 2.75
C MET A 46 12.37 10.58 3.91
N VAL A 47 11.72 10.57 5.06
CA VAL A 47 12.08 9.74 6.20
C VAL A 47 10.83 9.04 6.70
N HIS A 48 10.98 7.79 7.12
CA HIS A 48 9.88 6.99 7.63
C HIS A 48 10.22 6.39 9.01
N ASP A 49 9.19 6.09 9.80
CA ASP A 49 9.28 5.41 11.08
C ASP A 49 7.94 4.71 11.38
N MET A 50 7.98 3.65 12.17
CA MET A 50 6.77 2.98 12.68
C MET A 50 5.98 3.84 13.67
N THR A 51 6.60 4.83 14.30
CA THR A 51 5.95 5.69 15.30
C THR A 51 5.83 7.14 14.80
N PRO A 52 4.70 7.81 15.08
CA PRO A 52 4.44 9.15 14.54
C PRO A 52 5.30 10.25 15.18
N ASP A 53 6.04 9.92 16.23
CA ASP A 53 7.01 10.80 16.91
C ASP A 53 8.42 10.71 16.32
N PHE A 54 8.68 9.81 15.35
CA PHE A 54 9.98 9.62 14.69
C PHE A 54 11.10 9.37 15.70
N SER A 55 10.87 8.42 16.61
CA SER A 55 11.79 8.07 17.68
C SER A 55 12.96 7.18 17.21
N PHE A 56 12.80 6.45 16.10
CA PHE A 56 13.71 5.45 15.56
C PHE A 56 14.10 4.36 16.56
N THR A 57 13.30 4.16 17.61
CA THR A 57 13.62 3.23 18.70
C THR A 57 13.11 1.81 18.45
N ARG A 58 12.09 1.65 17.60
CA ARG A 58 11.43 0.37 17.35
C ARG A 58 11.83 -0.19 16.00
N ILE A 59 12.04 -1.51 15.95
CA ILE A 59 12.35 -2.25 14.72
C ILE A 59 11.04 -2.83 14.13
N PRO A 60 10.83 -2.74 12.81
CA PRO A 60 9.69 -3.36 12.14
C PRO A 60 9.47 -4.82 12.54
N LEU A 61 8.24 -5.12 12.98
CA LEU A 61 7.79 -6.46 13.27
C LEU A 61 6.93 -7.00 12.11
N TRP A 62 6.92 -8.32 11.98
CA TRP A 62 6.08 -9.02 11.02
C TRP A 62 4.60 -8.62 11.18
N GLY A 63 3.93 -8.39 10.05
CA GLY A 63 2.51 -8.06 10.02
C GLY A 63 2.17 -6.58 10.26
N ASN A 64 3.14 -5.73 10.64
CA ASN A 64 2.94 -4.28 10.53
C ASN A 64 3.25 -3.85 9.10
N VAL A 65 2.23 -3.34 8.41
CA VAL A 65 2.35 -2.87 7.02
C VAL A 65 2.23 -1.36 6.93
N THR A 66 2.09 -0.67 8.06
CA THR A 66 1.90 0.78 8.10
C THR A 66 3.06 1.47 8.79
N GLU A 67 3.53 2.54 8.17
CA GLU A 67 4.58 3.40 8.68
C GLU A 67 4.20 4.87 8.47
N TYR A 68 4.78 5.74 9.28
CA TYR A 68 4.63 7.18 9.17
C TYR A 68 5.73 7.74 8.30
N MET A 69 5.39 8.70 7.44
CA MET A 69 6.34 9.36 6.55
C MET A 69 6.33 10.87 6.75
N LEU A 70 7.52 11.47 6.76
CA LEU A 70 7.73 12.90 6.53
C LEU A 70 8.42 13.09 5.18
N THR A 71 8.06 14.16 4.49
CA THR A 71 8.71 14.56 3.24
C THR A 71 9.00 16.05 3.22
N ASP A 72 9.96 16.46 2.40
CA ASP A 72 10.19 17.87 2.11
C ASP A 72 9.13 18.50 1.18
N HIS A 73 8.20 17.70 0.67
CA HIS A 73 7.08 18.08 -0.20
C HIS A 73 5.71 17.91 0.46
N MET A 74 5.56 18.15 1.77
CA MET A 74 4.28 17.95 2.49
C MET A 74 3.06 18.63 1.85
N ASP A 75 3.25 19.71 1.09
CA ASP A 75 2.15 20.46 0.44
C ASP A 75 1.75 19.90 -0.94
N ASP A 76 2.56 18.98 -1.49
CA ASP A 76 2.35 18.37 -2.81
C ASP A 76 2.40 16.83 -2.72
N ILE A 77 1.80 16.30 -1.66
CA ILE A 77 1.49 14.87 -1.52
C ILE A 77 -0.03 14.70 -1.63
N ALA A 78 -0.44 13.68 -2.37
CA ALA A 78 -1.83 13.28 -2.52
C ALA A 78 -2.08 11.84 -2.02
N LEU A 79 -3.33 11.53 -1.66
CA LEU A 79 -3.72 10.17 -1.30
C LEU A 79 -3.50 9.24 -2.49
N GLY A 80 -2.92 8.07 -2.22
CA GLY A 80 -2.58 7.09 -3.25
C GLY A 80 -1.30 7.40 -4.02
N ASP A 81 -0.60 8.50 -3.75
CA ASP A 81 0.75 8.71 -4.28
C ASP A 81 1.64 7.53 -3.88
N ILE A 82 2.46 7.07 -4.82
CA ILE A 82 3.40 5.97 -4.61
C ILE A 82 4.79 6.55 -4.46
N ILE A 83 5.49 6.11 -3.43
CA ILE A 83 6.83 6.57 -3.12
C ILE A 83 7.79 5.39 -3.19
N LEU A 84 8.84 5.52 -4.00
CA LEU A 84 9.92 4.55 -4.10
C LEU A 84 11.18 5.15 -3.45
N CYS A 85 11.64 4.53 -2.37
CA CYS A 85 12.84 4.94 -1.65
C CYS A 85 13.79 3.75 -1.51
N ASP A 86 14.99 3.85 -2.07
CA ASP A 86 15.91 2.73 -2.22
C ASP A 86 15.25 1.51 -2.88
N LYS A 87 14.94 0.47 -2.10
CA LYS A 87 14.26 -0.77 -2.54
C LYS A 87 12.86 -0.92 -1.94
N GLU A 88 12.42 0.05 -1.16
CA GLU A 88 11.15 0.04 -0.45
C GLU A 88 10.15 0.88 -1.23
N THR A 89 8.95 0.33 -1.43
CA THR A 89 7.86 1.04 -2.09
C THR A 89 6.75 1.27 -1.08
N PHE A 90 6.14 2.45 -1.11
CA PHE A 90 5.06 2.84 -0.22
C PHE A 90 3.92 3.41 -1.04
N PHE A 91 2.69 3.32 -0.55
CA PHE A 91 1.63 4.21 -0.99
C PHE A 91 1.11 5.06 0.18
N VAL A 92 0.74 6.31 -0.11
CA VAL A 92 0.17 7.23 0.87
C VAL A 92 -1.27 6.83 1.15
N ALA A 93 -1.53 6.36 2.36
CA ALA A 93 -2.84 5.91 2.81
C ALA A 93 -3.63 7.02 3.52
N SER A 94 -2.97 7.96 4.19
CA SER A 94 -3.66 9.08 4.86
C SER A 94 -2.81 10.33 4.94
N ILE A 95 -3.48 11.48 4.84
CA ILE A 95 -2.90 12.82 4.98
C ILE A 95 -3.63 13.54 6.11
N ASN A 96 -2.88 14.22 6.98
CA ASN A 96 -3.43 15.00 8.08
C ASN A 96 -2.61 16.27 8.33
N ASP A 97 -3.27 17.38 8.63
CA ASP A 97 -2.63 18.69 8.80
C ASP A 97 -1.67 18.77 10.01
N TYR A 98 -1.89 17.94 11.02
CA TYR A 98 -1.18 18.01 12.31
C TYR A 98 -0.36 16.76 12.61
N ARG A 99 -0.32 15.80 11.68
CA ARG A 99 0.37 14.52 11.89
C ARG A 99 1.21 14.16 10.67
N PRO A 100 2.22 13.31 10.84
CA PRO A 100 2.91 12.67 9.73
C PRO A 100 1.93 11.95 8.80
N LEU A 101 2.36 11.76 7.55
CA LEU A 101 1.62 10.97 6.56
C LEU A 101 1.57 9.52 7.02
N LEU A 102 0.44 8.84 6.82
CA LEU A 102 0.36 7.39 7.00
C LEU A 102 0.58 6.72 5.65
N CYS A 103 1.55 5.82 5.59
CA CYS A 103 1.91 5.07 4.41
C CYS A 103 1.74 3.57 4.66
N VAL A 104 1.47 2.83 3.58
CA VAL A 104 1.52 1.37 3.59
C VAL A 104 2.78 0.92 2.87
N VAL A 105 3.58 0.09 3.53
CA VAL A 105 4.81 -0.51 3.00
C VAL A 105 4.43 -1.65 2.05
N CYS A 106 4.85 -1.59 0.80
CA CYS A 106 4.54 -2.57 -0.23
C CYS A 106 5.69 -3.56 -0.38
N ASN A 107 5.38 -4.84 -0.25
CA ASN A 107 6.34 -5.93 -0.39
C ASN A 107 6.25 -6.64 -1.74
N GLN A 108 5.25 -6.30 -2.56
CA GLN A 108 4.98 -6.94 -3.84
C GLN A 108 4.52 -5.93 -4.90
N THR A 109 4.69 -6.30 -6.17
CA THR A 109 4.10 -5.60 -7.31
C THR A 109 3.28 -6.59 -8.11
N VAL A 110 2.02 -6.25 -8.37
CA VAL A 110 1.04 -7.19 -8.94
C VAL A 110 0.27 -6.61 -10.12
N CYS A 111 -0.35 -7.49 -10.89
CA CYS A 111 -1.42 -7.17 -11.82
C CYS A 111 -2.75 -7.76 -11.31
N VAL A 112 -3.89 -7.21 -11.77
CA VAL A 112 -5.22 -7.77 -11.48
C VAL A 112 -6.00 -7.95 -12.78
N GLU A 113 -6.68 -9.08 -12.89
CA GLU A 113 -7.51 -9.47 -14.04
C GLU A 113 -8.97 -9.70 -13.65
N GLN A 114 -9.89 -9.43 -14.58
CA GLN A 114 -11.33 -9.36 -14.32
C GLN A 114 -11.99 -10.72 -14.00
N SER A 115 -11.42 -11.85 -14.45
CA SER A 115 -11.77 -13.22 -14.05
C SER A 115 -10.84 -14.26 -14.72
N ASP A 116 -10.69 -15.44 -14.09
CA ASP A 116 -10.04 -16.66 -14.59
C ASP A 116 -8.55 -16.61 -14.99
N GLY A 117 -7.82 -15.52 -14.74
CA GLY A 117 -6.38 -15.44 -15.04
C GLY A 117 -6.06 -15.42 -16.55
N PHE A 118 -7.09 -15.26 -17.39
CA PHE A 118 -7.03 -15.01 -18.83
C PHE A 118 -7.77 -13.73 -19.21
N GLY A 119 -8.03 -12.87 -18.22
CA GLY A 119 -8.84 -11.67 -18.38
C GLY A 119 -8.02 -10.48 -18.85
N GLU A 120 -8.70 -9.41 -19.27
CA GLU A 120 -8.04 -8.12 -19.46
C GLU A 120 -7.45 -7.65 -18.12
N ARG A 121 -6.19 -7.19 -18.16
CA ARG A 121 -5.55 -6.57 -16.99
C ARG A 121 -6.20 -5.23 -16.74
N ILE A 122 -6.92 -5.15 -15.63
CA ILE A 122 -7.59 -3.93 -15.19
C ILE A 122 -6.73 -3.09 -14.24
N ILE A 123 -5.73 -3.72 -13.62
CA ILE A 123 -4.72 -3.06 -12.78
C ILE A 123 -3.35 -3.61 -13.18
N THR A 124 -2.37 -2.73 -13.40
CA THR A 124 -1.00 -3.12 -13.77
C THR A 124 0.05 -2.41 -12.92
N ASP A 125 1.16 -3.10 -12.67
CA ASP A 125 2.31 -2.57 -11.92
C ASP A 125 1.93 -1.96 -10.57
N CYS A 126 0.99 -2.60 -9.87
CA CYS A 126 0.43 -2.09 -8.64
C CYS A 126 1.27 -2.53 -7.43
N PRO A 127 1.91 -1.60 -6.71
CA PRO A 127 2.58 -1.94 -5.46
C PRO A 127 1.54 -2.20 -4.37
N ILE A 128 1.67 -3.36 -3.72
CA ILE A 128 0.77 -3.77 -2.65
C ILE A 128 1.53 -4.40 -1.49
N SER A 129 0.88 -4.43 -0.33
CA SER A 129 1.32 -5.24 0.80
C SER A 129 0.49 -6.51 0.88
N ILE A 130 1.13 -7.68 0.85
CA ILE A 130 0.48 -8.98 1.04
C ILE A 130 1.11 -9.71 2.21
N PHE A 131 0.29 -10.29 3.09
CA PHE A 131 0.75 -11.23 4.09
C PHE A 131 -0.28 -12.31 4.36
N GLU A 132 0.19 -13.47 4.82
CA GLU A 132 -0.68 -14.56 5.22
C GLU A 132 -1.52 -14.16 6.44
N THR A 133 -2.83 -14.39 6.38
CA THR A 133 -3.76 -14.15 7.49
C THR A 133 -4.52 -15.43 7.77
N GLY A 134 -4.42 -15.93 9.01
CA GLY A 134 -5.13 -17.13 9.45
C GLY A 134 -4.55 -18.44 8.90
N LYS A 135 -4.14 -19.32 9.81
CA LYS A 135 -3.86 -20.73 9.48
C LYS A 135 -5.19 -21.49 9.35
N GLY A 136 -5.93 -21.28 8.26
CA GLY A 136 -7.07 -22.11 7.89
C GLY A 136 -8.20 -22.21 8.94
N GLU A 137 -8.70 -21.08 9.46
CA GLU A 137 -9.94 -21.08 10.24
C GLU A 137 -11.13 -20.70 9.36
N GLY A 138 -11.74 -21.69 8.69
CA GLY A 138 -13.04 -21.51 8.02
C GLY A 138 -13.40 -22.59 6.99
N VAL A 139 -14.49 -23.33 7.27
CA VAL A 139 -15.35 -24.19 6.41
C VAL A 139 -14.64 -24.99 5.30
N GLY A 140 -14.19 -26.21 5.64
CA GLY A 140 -13.85 -27.21 4.62
C GLY A 140 -15.11 -27.81 3.97
N ASN A 141 -14.99 -28.32 2.75
CA ASN A 141 -16.07 -28.94 1.98
C ASN A 141 -16.56 -30.30 2.55
N GLY A 142 -16.20 -30.61 3.80
CA GLY A 142 -16.52 -31.88 4.45
C GLY A 142 -15.75 -33.08 3.90
N ILE A 143 -14.77 -32.88 3.00
CA ILE A 143 -13.95 -33.94 2.44
C ILE A 143 -12.83 -34.27 3.44
N PRO A 144 -12.74 -35.51 3.97
CA PRO A 144 -11.67 -35.90 4.85
C PRO A 144 -10.31 -35.83 4.13
N GLY A 145 -9.38 -34.99 4.65
CA GLY A 145 -8.01 -34.88 4.15
C GLY A 145 -7.70 -33.68 3.26
N GLU A 146 -8.67 -32.81 2.95
CA GLU A 146 -8.45 -31.59 2.17
C GLU A 146 -7.62 -30.57 2.97
N LEU A 147 -6.49 -30.14 2.39
CA LEU A 147 -5.69 -29.05 2.94
C LEU A 147 -6.46 -27.75 2.76
N LYS A 148 -6.72 -27.04 3.86
CA LYS A 148 -7.42 -25.76 3.82
C LYS A 148 -6.59 -24.76 3.03
N PRO A 149 -7.19 -24.01 2.10
CA PRO A 149 -6.43 -23.06 1.32
C PRO A 149 -5.99 -21.90 2.21
N THR A 150 -4.71 -21.53 2.09
CA THR A 150 -4.12 -20.43 2.84
C THR A 150 -4.74 -19.10 2.41
N GLN A 151 -5.11 -18.29 3.40
CA GLN A 151 -5.67 -16.96 3.18
C GLN A 151 -4.59 -15.89 3.29
N PHE A 152 -4.72 -14.86 2.46
CA PHE A 152 -3.80 -13.74 2.36
C PHE A 152 -4.58 -12.44 2.47
N LEU A 153 -4.03 -11.48 3.19
CA LEU A 153 -4.55 -10.12 3.28
C LEU A 153 -3.71 -9.22 2.39
N GLY A 154 -4.37 -8.56 1.43
CA GLY A 154 -3.77 -7.60 0.52
C GLY A 154 -4.23 -6.17 0.82
N TYR A 155 -3.31 -5.22 0.81
CA TYR A 155 -3.59 -3.79 0.92
C TYR A 155 -3.25 -3.10 -0.40
N PHE A 156 -4.27 -2.56 -1.06
CA PHE A 156 -4.17 -1.87 -2.33
C PHE A 156 -4.28 -0.35 -2.14
N PRO A 157 -3.56 0.44 -2.95
CA PRO A 157 -3.69 1.89 -2.94
C PRO A 157 -5.12 2.36 -3.23
N HIS A 158 -5.47 3.54 -2.74
CA HIS A 158 -6.81 4.13 -2.90
C HIS A 158 -7.30 4.21 -4.36
N ILE A 159 -6.40 4.44 -5.31
CA ILE A 159 -6.72 4.48 -6.74
C ILE A 159 -7.38 3.18 -7.25
N CYS A 160 -7.15 2.06 -6.58
CA CYS A 160 -7.70 0.75 -6.95
C CYS A 160 -9.12 0.50 -6.41
N ASN A 161 -9.65 1.39 -5.57
CA ASN A 161 -10.91 1.18 -4.84
C ASN A 161 -12.08 0.79 -5.75
N ASP A 162 -12.21 1.40 -6.93
CA ASP A 162 -13.36 1.16 -7.81
C ASP A 162 -13.16 0.04 -8.83
N PHE A 163 -11.94 -0.49 -8.91
CA PHE A 163 -11.57 -1.53 -9.87
C PHE A 163 -11.62 -2.92 -9.27
N LEU A 164 -11.41 -3.05 -7.95
CA LEU A 164 -11.36 -4.35 -7.27
C LEU A 164 -12.77 -4.88 -6.94
N LYS A 165 -13.00 -6.15 -7.31
CA LYS A 165 -14.22 -6.91 -7.00
C LYS A 165 -13.86 -8.34 -6.62
N PRO A 166 -14.73 -9.04 -5.85
CA PRO A 166 -14.58 -10.48 -5.63
C PRO A 166 -14.46 -11.26 -6.94
N TYR A 167 -13.79 -12.41 -6.87
CA TYR A 167 -13.48 -13.34 -7.96
C TYR A 167 -12.47 -12.88 -9.01
N MET A 168 -11.96 -11.65 -8.89
CA MET A 168 -10.81 -11.20 -9.69
C MET A 168 -9.53 -11.95 -9.29
N VAL A 169 -8.59 -12.02 -10.21
CA VAL A 169 -7.32 -12.73 -10.02
C VAL A 169 -6.19 -11.73 -9.87
N VAL A 170 -5.47 -11.83 -8.75
CA VAL A 170 -4.23 -11.08 -8.49
C VAL A 170 -3.07 -11.94 -8.96
N ILE A 171 -2.25 -11.40 -9.84
CA ILE A 171 -1.11 -12.08 -10.46
C ILE A 171 0.17 -11.44 -9.95
N MET A 172 0.99 -12.26 -9.33
CA MET A 172 2.29 -11.88 -8.80
C MET A 172 3.34 -11.85 -9.89
N LYS A 173 4.44 -11.14 -9.62
CA LYS A 173 5.58 -11.09 -10.54
C LYS A 173 6.28 -12.44 -10.73
N ASP A 174 6.17 -13.33 -9.74
CA ASP A 174 6.72 -14.69 -9.80
C ASP A 174 5.81 -15.71 -10.53
N GLY A 175 4.64 -15.26 -11.00
CA GLY A 175 3.66 -16.08 -11.70
C GLY A 175 2.60 -16.72 -10.80
N SER A 176 2.71 -16.59 -9.48
CA SER A 176 1.67 -17.06 -8.55
C SER A 176 0.38 -16.25 -8.72
N SER A 177 -0.77 -16.89 -8.51
CA SER A 177 -2.08 -16.25 -8.59
C SER A 177 -2.91 -16.45 -7.31
N TYR A 178 -3.68 -15.42 -6.98
CA TYR A 178 -4.63 -15.45 -5.88
C TYR A 178 -6.00 -14.97 -6.34
N THR A 179 -7.06 -15.62 -5.88
CA THR A 179 -8.43 -15.17 -6.13
C THR A 179 -8.89 -14.26 -5.01
N ILE A 180 -9.38 -13.06 -5.35
CA ILE A 180 -9.99 -12.13 -4.38
C ILE A 180 -11.30 -12.74 -3.87
N SER A 181 -11.36 -13.01 -2.58
CA SER A 181 -12.53 -13.57 -1.91
C SER A 181 -13.47 -12.46 -1.42
N THR A 182 -12.90 -11.43 -0.80
CA THR A 182 -13.66 -10.29 -0.25
C THR A 182 -12.91 -8.99 -0.50
N VAL A 183 -13.67 -7.91 -0.72
CA VAL A 183 -13.14 -6.55 -0.92
C VAL A 183 -13.75 -5.61 0.11
N GLU A 184 -12.92 -4.94 0.89
CA GLU A 184 -13.31 -3.89 1.82
C GLU A 184 -12.66 -2.58 1.41
N LYS A 185 -13.49 -1.64 0.96
CA LYS A 185 -13.04 -0.31 0.55
C LYS A 185 -13.01 0.63 1.75
N SER A 186 -11.99 1.45 1.84
CA SER A 186 -11.86 2.48 2.87
C SER A 186 -11.26 3.76 2.30
N GLN A 187 -11.26 4.82 3.12
CA GLN A 187 -10.55 6.06 2.82
C GLN A 187 -9.02 5.87 2.72
N PHE A 188 -8.48 4.77 3.29
CA PHE A 188 -7.04 4.50 3.31
C PHE A 188 -6.55 3.66 2.13
N GLY A 189 -7.47 3.15 1.31
CA GLY A 189 -7.20 2.12 0.32
C GLY A 189 -8.20 0.97 0.40
N THR A 190 -7.91 -0.11 -0.31
CA THR A 190 -8.73 -1.32 -0.32
C THR A 190 -8.01 -2.47 0.36
N ARG A 191 -8.71 -3.14 1.26
CA ARG A 191 -8.28 -4.38 1.89
C ARG A 191 -8.98 -5.56 1.22
N CYS A 192 -8.19 -6.51 0.72
CA CYS A 192 -8.69 -7.70 0.06
C CYS A 192 -8.31 -8.96 0.85
N LEU A 193 -9.28 -9.83 1.11
CA LEU A 193 -8.98 -11.21 1.48
C LEU A 193 -8.81 -12.02 0.20
N MET A 194 -7.74 -12.79 0.10
CA MET A 194 -7.36 -13.53 -1.09
C MET A 194 -7.02 -14.97 -0.73
N THR A 195 -7.26 -15.89 -1.65
CA THR A 195 -7.00 -17.31 -1.46
C THR A 195 -6.10 -17.81 -2.58
N ALA A 196 -5.06 -18.57 -2.25
CA ALA A 196 -4.18 -19.15 -3.26
C ALA A 196 -4.94 -20.17 -4.12
N GLN A 197 -4.74 -20.11 -5.45
CA GLN A 197 -5.18 -21.19 -6.33
C GLN A 197 -4.19 -22.35 -6.18
N GLN A 198 -4.66 -23.49 -5.65
CA GLN A 198 -3.90 -24.74 -5.72
C GLN A 198 -3.98 -25.27 -7.15
N ILE A 199 -2.83 -25.54 -7.75
CA ILE A 199 -2.70 -26.28 -9.01
C ILE A 199 -2.62 -27.77 -8.67
#